data_AF-A0A562CE92-F1
#
_entry.id   AF-A0A562CE92-F1
#
_cell.length_a   1.000
_cell.length_b   1.000
_cell.length_c   1.000
_cell.angle_alpha   90.00
_cell.angle_beta   90.00
_cell.angle_gamma   90.00
#
_symmetry.space_group_name_H-M   'P 1'
#
loop_
_entity.id
_entity.type
_entity.pdbx_description
1 polymer ?
#
loop_
_entity_poly.entity_id
_entity_poly.type
_entity_poly.pdbx_seq_one_letter_code
_entity_poly.pdbx_strand_id
1 'polypeptide(L)'
;MDRTGLLTDRYELTMLDSFVRDGSVDRPAVFEAFARRLPEGRRYGMLAGLGRLLDAIEAFTFSEDDVRWLQEEGVVGDETAAWLRDFRFRGDVDGYREGDLYFPGSPVLAVSGTLGECLVLETIVLSILNHDTAVASAAARMVDAARGKPIIEMGGRRTHEEAAVATARSAYVAGFATTSNLAAGRRYGIPTAGTAAHAFTLAHATEADAFRSQVEALGVGTTLLVDTYDIPQGIRTAVEVAGTGLGAVRLDSGDLAEESYKARLLLDELGATGTKIVVTSDLDEFVISALSDAPIDGYGVGTRVATGSGHPTASMVYKLVAIADGDGQPLRPVAKKSKDKASVGGRKHPYREYDDRGILRAEYFTGQDAPPPGPAARPVQVPLVRSGEVVHRPSLDEVRTFAAATLESLPAEARSVAAGTPYLTTELREDTAMESTTTATGAATRALIVVDVQNDFVEGGSLGVDGGREVAGRISAHLADHAADYAVIAASRDWHHADDSNGGHFHQPGEEPDFVTTWPVHCVQGQPGSDYAPELETGAVTHHVVKGMGVPAYSAFEGVTDAGERLVDVLRDAGVTTLDVTGIATDYCVRATALDAREAGFDVRLLAGLHAGVAPETSAAALDEMASAGVEVQR
;
A
#
# COMPACT_ATOMS: atom_id res chain seq x y z
N MET A 1 29.84 -6.82 7.75
CA MET A 1 30.36 -5.50 8.18
C MET A 1 30.88 -5.70 9.58
N ASP A 2 32.11 -5.28 9.85
CA ASP A 2 32.74 -5.58 11.14
C ASP A 2 32.24 -4.64 12.24
N ARG A 3 31.81 -3.43 11.88
CA ARG A 3 31.17 -2.44 12.76
C ARG A 3 30.16 -1.59 11.99
N THR A 4 29.09 -1.18 12.67
CA THR A 4 28.00 -0.37 12.08
C THR A 4 27.68 0.91 12.88
N GLY A 5 28.42 1.23 13.96
CA GLY A 5 28.08 2.34 14.85
C GLY A 5 28.03 3.73 14.20
N LEU A 6 28.81 3.96 13.13
CA LEU A 6 28.76 5.22 12.36
C LEU A 6 27.68 5.24 11.26
N LEU A 7 26.90 4.17 11.09
CA LEU A 7 25.74 4.14 10.19
C LEU A 7 24.51 4.73 10.91
N THR A 8 24.67 5.95 11.42
CA THR A 8 23.76 6.68 12.30
C THR A 8 23.72 8.14 11.86
N ASP A 9 22.63 8.83 12.14
CA ASP A 9 22.57 10.26 11.91
C ASP A 9 23.15 11.04 13.10
N ARG A 10 23.82 12.17 12.82
CA ARG A 10 24.44 13.01 13.87
C ARG A 10 23.45 13.36 14.99
N TYR A 11 22.18 13.59 14.67
CA TYR A 11 21.19 13.99 15.66
C TYR A 11 20.97 12.92 16.75
N GLU A 12 21.07 11.63 16.41
CA GLU A 12 20.95 10.52 17.36
C GLU A 12 22.05 10.60 18.42
N LEU A 13 23.30 10.81 18.00
CA LEU A 13 24.44 10.93 18.91
C LEU A 13 24.41 12.23 19.74
N THR A 14 23.90 13.33 19.18
CA THR A 14 23.72 14.57 19.97
C THR A 14 22.62 14.46 21.02
N MET A 15 21.54 13.71 20.73
CA MET A 15 20.50 13.42 21.73
C MET A 15 21.02 12.46 22.80
N LEU A 16 21.76 11.42 22.39
CA LEU A 16 22.45 10.52 23.31
C LEU A 16 23.34 11.31 24.27
N ASP A 17 24.14 12.24 23.76
CA ASP A 17 25.02 13.08 24.58
C ASP A 17 24.24 13.93 25.61
N SER A 18 23.05 14.39 25.25
CA SER A 18 22.14 15.06 26.19
C SER A 18 21.60 14.11 27.25
N PHE A 19 21.16 12.91 26.87
CA PHE A 19 20.59 11.92 27.78
C PHE A 19 21.63 11.32 28.74
N VAL A 20 22.89 11.21 28.31
CA VAL A 20 24.00 10.81 29.18
C VAL A 20 24.20 11.87 30.27
N ARG A 21 24.27 13.15 29.88
CA ARG A 21 24.51 14.27 30.81
C ARG A 21 23.37 14.53 31.78
N ASP A 22 22.12 14.34 31.35
CA ASP A 22 20.94 14.52 32.22
C ASP A 22 20.59 13.25 33.03
N GLY A 23 21.30 12.15 32.80
CA GLY A 23 21.15 10.88 33.49
C GLY A 23 19.92 10.06 33.08
N SER A 24 19.25 10.41 31.98
CA SER A 24 18.08 9.66 31.49
C SER A 24 18.41 8.53 30.52
N VAL A 25 19.68 8.40 30.07
CA VAL A 25 20.14 7.40 29.09
C VAL A 25 19.78 5.96 29.47
N ASP A 26 19.77 5.63 30.77
CA ASP A 26 19.51 4.28 31.26
C ASP A 26 18.03 3.98 31.55
N ARG A 27 17.12 4.93 31.29
CA ARG A 27 15.68 4.71 31.55
C ARG A 27 15.14 3.60 30.65
N PRO A 28 14.38 2.63 31.17
CA PRO A 28 13.67 1.65 30.35
C PRO A 28 12.78 2.33 29.31
N ALA A 29 12.90 1.91 28.05
CA ALA A 29 12.18 2.47 26.92
C ALA A 29 11.78 1.39 25.91
N VAL A 30 10.72 1.68 25.15
CA VAL A 30 10.26 0.87 24.02
C VAL A 30 10.08 1.77 22.81
N PHE A 31 10.71 1.37 21.70
CA PHE A 31 10.53 1.99 20.39
C PHE A 31 9.90 0.99 19.42
N GLU A 32 9.10 1.48 18.48
CA GLU A 32 8.46 0.65 17.46
C GLU A 32 8.73 1.18 16.05
N ALA A 33 8.98 0.26 15.11
CA ALA A 33 9.00 0.53 13.69
C ALA A 33 7.66 0.13 13.04
N PHE A 34 7.07 1.02 12.26
CA PHE A 34 5.82 0.77 11.53
C PHE A 34 5.67 1.72 10.34
N ALA A 35 4.83 1.35 9.37
CA ALA A 35 4.42 2.26 8.29
C ALA A 35 3.05 2.86 8.60
N ARG A 36 2.88 4.18 8.44
CA ARG A 36 1.56 4.84 8.61
C ARG A 36 0.61 4.58 7.45
N ARG A 37 1.18 4.32 6.27
CA ARG A 37 0.50 4.07 5.01
C ARG A 37 1.39 3.21 4.16
N LEU A 38 0.81 2.49 3.22
CA LEU A 38 1.57 1.85 2.15
C LEU A 38 1.86 2.88 1.05
N PRO A 39 2.90 2.65 0.23
CA PRO A 39 3.02 3.36 -1.03
C PRO A 39 1.74 3.29 -1.86
N GLU A 40 1.45 4.34 -2.62
CA GLU A 40 0.21 4.48 -3.39
C GLU A 40 -0.06 3.26 -4.28
N GLY A 41 -1.30 2.79 -4.29
CA GLY A 41 -1.72 1.64 -5.08
C GLY A 41 -1.31 0.26 -4.54
N ARG A 42 -0.56 0.18 -3.43
CA ARG A 42 -0.19 -1.10 -2.80
C ARG A 42 -1.26 -1.55 -1.79
N ARG A 43 -1.64 -2.82 -1.90
CA ARG A 43 -2.62 -3.50 -1.03
C ARG A 43 -2.00 -4.13 0.21
N TYR A 44 -0.70 -4.41 0.17
CA TYR A 44 0.09 -4.93 1.27
C TYR A 44 1.54 -4.48 1.08
N GLY A 45 2.37 -4.62 2.11
CA GLY A 45 3.80 -4.71 1.94
C GLY A 45 4.33 -6.04 2.47
N MET A 46 5.50 -6.47 1.99
CA MET A 46 6.19 -7.68 2.43
C MET A 46 7.48 -7.26 3.14
N LEU A 47 7.55 -7.55 4.45
CA LEU A 47 8.69 -7.22 5.29
C LEU A 47 9.94 -7.98 4.82
N ALA A 48 11.02 -7.25 4.57
CA ALA A 48 12.32 -7.84 4.28
C ALA A 48 13.45 -7.04 4.96
N GLY A 49 14.64 -7.64 4.98
CA GLY A 49 15.85 -7.04 5.53
C GLY A 49 16.13 -7.41 6.98
N LEU A 50 15.27 -8.19 7.63
CA LEU A 50 15.44 -8.57 9.03
C LEU A 50 16.74 -9.35 9.28
N GLY A 51 17.10 -10.32 8.41
CA GLY A 51 18.38 -11.01 8.54
C GLY A 51 19.59 -10.08 8.47
N ARG A 52 19.53 -9.02 7.63
CA ARG A 52 20.58 -7.99 7.57
C ARG A 52 20.55 -7.07 8.79
N LEU A 53 19.37 -6.72 9.28
CA LEU A 53 19.19 -5.87 10.44
C LEU A 53 19.76 -6.53 11.70
N LEU A 54 19.50 -7.82 11.91
CA LEU A 54 20.00 -8.54 13.08
C LEU A 54 21.53 -8.61 13.09
N ASP A 55 22.16 -8.91 11.96
CA ASP A 55 23.62 -8.85 11.82
C ASP A 55 24.16 -7.41 12.06
N ALA A 56 23.41 -6.38 11.65
CA ALA A 56 23.79 -4.99 11.83
C ALA A 56 23.66 -4.51 13.29
N ILE A 57 22.67 -5.02 14.04
CA ILE A 57 22.50 -4.74 15.48
C ILE A 57 23.65 -5.38 16.28
N GLU A 58 24.00 -6.63 15.99
CA GLU A 58 25.14 -7.29 16.64
C GLU A 58 26.47 -6.58 16.38
N ALA A 59 26.64 -6.06 15.17
CA ALA A 59 27.83 -5.30 14.78
C ALA A 59 27.79 -3.82 15.23
N PHE A 60 26.70 -3.37 15.88
CA PHE A 60 26.52 -1.96 16.27
C PHE A 60 27.44 -1.60 17.43
N THR A 61 28.67 -1.24 17.07
CA THR A 61 29.76 -0.92 17.97
C THR A 61 30.62 0.16 17.35
N PHE A 62 31.38 0.86 18.19
CA PHE A 62 32.29 1.93 17.80
C PHE A 62 33.74 1.48 18.01
N SER A 63 34.62 1.85 17.08
CA SER A 63 36.06 1.70 17.29
C SER A 63 36.61 2.85 18.14
N GLU A 64 37.79 2.67 18.72
CA GLU A 64 38.50 3.77 19.41
C GLU A 64 38.75 4.96 18.49
N ASP A 65 38.99 4.72 17.19
CA ASP A 65 39.18 5.78 16.21
C ASP A 65 37.88 6.53 15.92
N ASP A 66 36.74 5.81 15.84
CA ASP A 66 35.41 6.42 15.67
C ASP A 66 35.09 7.32 16.87
N VAL A 67 35.28 6.81 18.09
CA VAL A 67 35.00 7.57 19.32
C VAL A 67 35.91 8.79 19.44
N ARG A 68 37.21 8.63 19.16
CA ARG A 68 38.15 9.77 19.16
C ARG A 68 37.72 10.84 18.16
N TRP A 69 37.37 10.46 16.94
CA TRP A 69 36.92 11.39 15.92
C TRP A 69 35.62 12.12 16.34
N LEU A 70 34.64 11.40 16.89
CA LEU A 70 33.40 12.00 17.40
C LEU A 70 33.64 13.02 18.52
N GLN A 71 34.64 12.78 19.40
CA GLN A 71 35.06 13.74 20.42
C GLN A 71 35.77 14.96 19.82
N GLU A 72 36.73 14.74 18.92
CA GLU A 72 37.51 15.81 18.26
C GLU A 72 36.61 16.77 17.47
N GLU A 73 35.58 16.25 16.80
CA GLU A 73 34.59 17.04 16.05
C GLU A 73 33.49 17.64 16.95
N GLY A 74 33.55 17.43 18.26
CA GLY A 74 32.59 17.94 19.22
C GLY A 74 31.17 17.41 19.01
N VAL A 75 31.03 16.19 18.48
CA VAL A 75 29.73 15.51 18.34
C VAL A 75 29.26 14.99 19.69
N VAL A 76 30.18 14.47 20.50
CA VAL A 76 29.93 13.91 21.84
C VAL A 76 30.95 14.41 22.86
N GLY A 77 30.57 14.50 24.14
CA GLY A 77 31.48 14.80 25.24
C GLY A 77 32.16 13.57 25.84
N ASP A 78 32.98 13.78 26.87
CA ASP A 78 33.81 12.73 27.49
C ASP A 78 32.98 11.58 28.09
N GLU A 79 31.87 11.89 28.78
CA GLU A 79 30.98 10.89 29.39
C GLU A 79 30.33 9.99 28.33
N THR A 80 29.81 10.61 27.27
CA THR A 80 29.20 9.90 26.13
C THR A 80 30.23 9.09 25.36
N ALA A 81 31.45 9.60 25.21
CA ALA A 81 32.55 8.86 24.59
C ALA A 81 32.92 7.61 25.40
N ALA A 82 32.93 7.69 26.74
CA ALA A 82 33.10 6.51 27.58
C ALA A 82 31.96 5.50 27.37
N TRP A 83 30.71 5.98 27.32
CA TRP A 83 29.54 5.15 27.02
C TRP A 83 29.66 4.43 25.67
N LEU A 84 30.09 5.13 24.61
CA LEU A 84 30.23 4.56 23.25
C LEU A 84 31.32 3.48 23.16
N ARG A 85 32.41 3.59 23.93
CA ARG A 85 33.50 2.58 23.94
C ARG A 85 33.02 1.24 24.46
N ASP A 86 32.21 1.26 25.51
CA ASP A 86 31.68 0.07 26.17
C ASP A 86 30.34 -0.41 25.60
N PHE A 87 29.78 0.34 24.63
CA PHE A 87 28.45 0.08 24.09
C PHE A 87 28.35 -1.32 23.48
N ARG A 88 27.36 -2.07 23.95
CA ARG A 88 26.79 -3.25 23.30
C ARG A 88 25.29 -3.18 23.53
N PHE A 89 24.50 -3.52 22.51
CA PHE A 89 23.06 -3.65 22.68
C PHE A 89 22.77 -4.84 23.60
N ARG A 90 22.04 -4.60 24.70
CA ARG A 90 21.63 -5.62 25.69
C ARG A 90 20.10 -5.76 25.77
N GLY A 91 19.37 -5.02 24.95
CA GLY A 91 17.92 -5.04 24.92
C GLY A 91 17.33 -6.28 24.24
N ASP A 92 16.01 -6.26 24.13
CA ASP A 92 15.21 -7.23 23.42
C ASP A 92 14.64 -6.63 22.13
N VAL A 93 14.49 -7.48 21.12
CA VAL A 93 13.79 -7.12 19.88
C VAL A 93 12.73 -8.17 19.59
N ASP A 94 11.51 -7.70 19.36
CA ASP A 94 10.39 -8.49 18.86
C ASP A 94 9.97 -7.95 17.49
N GLY A 95 9.54 -8.82 16.59
CA GLY A 95 9.17 -8.36 15.27
C GLY A 95 8.49 -9.43 14.44
N TYR A 96 7.99 -9.03 13.29
CA TYR A 96 7.37 -9.95 12.34
C TYR A 96 8.50 -10.79 11.72
N ARG A 97 8.16 -12.00 11.28
CA ARG A 97 9.14 -12.82 10.54
C ARG A 97 9.48 -12.16 9.21
N GLU A 98 10.71 -12.35 8.73
CA GLU A 98 11.06 -11.91 7.38
C GLU A 98 10.20 -12.65 6.35
N GLY A 99 9.68 -11.95 5.34
CA GLY A 99 8.70 -12.49 4.40
C GLY A 99 7.23 -12.34 4.85
N ASP A 100 6.98 -11.86 6.07
CA ASP A 100 5.61 -11.59 6.50
C ASP A 100 5.01 -10.37 5.80
N LEU A 101 3.69 -10.34 5.73
CA LEU A 101 2.95 -9.19 5.24
C LEU A 101 2.88 -8.11 6.33
N TYR A 102 2.71 -6.86 5.94
CA TYR A 102 2.34 -5.77 6.84
C TYR A 102 1.39 -4.80 6.17
N PHE A 103 0.67 -4.06 7.00
CA PHE A 103 -0.38 -3.12 6.64
C PHE A 103 -0.12 -1.77 7.31
N PRO A 104 -0.83 -0.70 6.92
CA PRO A 104 -0.78 0.57 7.65
C PRO A 104 -1.06 0.35 9.14
N GLY A 105 -0.16 0.81 10.00
CA GLY A 105 -0.28 0.68 11.45
C GLY A 105 0.36 -0.58 12.05
N SER A 106 0.78 -1.57 11.26
CA SER A 106 1.44 -2.79 11.75
C SER A 106 2.74 -2.46 12.49
N PRO A 107 2.87 -2.79 13.80
CA PRO A 107 4.12 -2.63 14.55
C PRO A 107 5.09 -3.75 14.20
N VAL A 108 5.75 -3.63 13.04
CA VAL A 108 6.60 -4.69 12.46
C VAL A 108 7.84 -5.01 13.29
N LEU A 109 8.30 -4.06 14.12
CA LEU A 109 9.45 -4.21 15.01
C LEU A 109 9.18 -3.46 16.33
N ALA A 110 9.52 -4.06 17.46
CA ALA A 110 9.56 -3.43 18.77
C ALA A 110 10.94 -3.67 19.41
N VAL A 111 11.60 -2.60 19.82
CA VAL A 111 12.93 -2.61 20.46
C VAL A 111 12.76 -2.14 21.90
N SER A 112 13.13 -2.98 22.86
CA SER A 112 13.01 -2.70 24.30
C SER A 112 14.39 -2.74 24.95
N GLY A 113 14.73 -1.76 25.79
CA GLY A 113 16.06 -1.64 26.39
C GLY A 113 16.17 -0.34 27.17
N THR A 114 17.38 0.18 27.34
CA THR A 114 17.54 1.55 27.82
C THR A 114 17.21 2.56 26.72
N LEU A 115 16.86 3.80 27.12
CA LEU A 115 16.59 4.91 26.20
C LEU A 115 17.76 5.11 25.23
N GLY A 116 19.00 5.09 25.72
CA GLY A 116 20.19 5.21 24.88
C GLY A 116 20.35 4.06 23.89
N GLU A 117 20.18 2.81 24.33
CA GLU A 117 20.28 1.63 23.48
C GLU A 117 19.25 1.62 22.35
N CYS A 118 18.00 1.92 22.66
CA CYS A 118 16.93 1.92 21.65
C CYS A 118 17.05 3.08 20.67
N LEU A 119 17.57 4.23 21.13
CA LEU A 119 17.66 5.46 20.34
C LEU A 119 18.68 5.34 19.21
N VAL A 120 19.89 4.84 19.50
CA VAL A 120 21.00 4.79 18.52
C VAL A 120 20.76 3.84 17.36
N LEU A 121 19.70 3.02 17.43
CA LEU A 121 19.35 2.07 16.38
C LEU A 121 18.37 2.64 15.33
N GLU A 122 17.81 3.84 15.52
CA GLU A 122 16.75 4.37 14.64
C GLU A 122 17.19 4.41 13.17
N THR A 123 18.33 5.02 12.85
CA THR A 123 18.76 5.18 11.46
C THR A 123 19.11 3.85 10.80
N ILE A 124 19.79 2.93 11.48
CA ILE A 124 20.14 1.63 10.88
C ILE A 124 18.90 0.74 10.68
N VAL A 125 17.95 0.75 11.62
CA VAL A 125 16.65 0.07 11.50
C VAL A 125 15.89 0.61 10.29
N LEU A 126 15.73 1.93 10.21
CA LEU A 126 14.96 2.55 9.13
C LEU A 126 15.63 2.40 7.77
N SER A 127 16.95 2.53 7.69
CA SER A 127 17.70 2.38 6.43
C SER A 127 17.51 1.00 5.82
N ILE A 128 17.70 -0.06 6.63
CA ILE A 128 17.58 -1.45 6.16
C ILE A 128 16.11 -1.79 5.86
N LEU A 129 15.20 -1.57 6.81
CA LEU A 129 13.81 -2.00 6.63
C LEU A 129 13.12 -1.24 5.50
N ASN A 130 13.38 0.06 5.32
CA ASN A 130 12.75 0.82 4.24
C ASN A 130 13.18 0.36 2.85
N HIS A 131 14.48 0.12 2.64
CA HIS A 131 15.00 -0.30 1.34
C HIS A 131 14.55 -1.72 1.00
N ASP A 132 14.79 -2.67 1.90
CA ASP A 132 14.59 -4.10 1.62
C ASP A 132 13.11 -4.41 1.47
N THR A 133 12.27 -3.84 2.33
CA THR A 133 10.81 -4.00 2.26
C THR A 133 10.21 -3.34 1.01
N ALA A 134 10.74 -2.20 0.57
CA ALA A 134 10.31 -1.57 -0.68
C ALA A 134 10.53 -2.48 -1.90
N VAL A 135 11.71 -3.10 -1.96
CA VAL A 135 12.10 -4.06 -3.01
C VAL A 135 11.28 -5.34 -2.91
N ALA A 136 11.21 -5.97 -1.73
CA ALA A 136 10.49 -7.23 -1.55
C ALA A 136 9.00 -7.11 -1.88
N SER A 137 8.37 -6.00 -1.49
CA SER A 137 6.96 -5.74 -1.83
C SER A 137 6.73 -5.59 -3.34
N ALA A 138 7.66 -4.94 -4.06
CA ALA A 138 7.59 -4.83 -5.52
C ALA A 138 7.83 -6.20 -6.18
N ALA A 139 8.82 -6.93 -5.71
CA ALA A 139 9.15 -8.27 -6.21
C ALA A 139 7.99 -9.25 -6.00
N ALA A 140 7.32 -9.23 -4.84
CA ALA A 140 6.16 -10.08 -4.56
C ALA A 140 5.01 -9.86 -5.55
N ARG A 141 4.73 -8.59 -5.89
CA ARG A 141 3.74 -8.22 -6.92
C ARG A 141 4.13 -8.73 -8.30
N MET A 142 5.42 -8.65 -8.65
CA MET A 142 5.93 -9.17 -9.93
C MET A 142 5.86 -10.71 -9.99
N VAL A 143 6.09 -11.40 -8.87
CA VAL A 143 5.97 -12.87 -8.76
C VAL A 143 4.53 -13.32 -9.00
N ASP A 144 3.55 -12.64 -8.39
CA ASP A 144 2.13 -12.94 -8.62
C ASP A 144 1.74 -12.67 -10.09
N ALA A 145 2.20 -11.54 -10.65
CA ALA A 145 1.99 -11.18 -12.06
C ALA A 145 2.58 -12.20 -13.04
N ALA A 146 3.72 -12.82 -12.71
CA ALA A 146 4.40 -13.77 -13.57
C ALA A 146 3.72 -15.15 -13.63
N ARG A 147 2.71 -15.42 -12.79
CA ARG A 147 1.91 -16.67 -12.80
C ARG A 147 2.76 -17.95 -12.83
N GLY A 148 3.81 -17.98 -12.00
CA GLY A 148 4.72 -19.13 -11.86
C GLY A 148 5.89 -19.16 -12.85
N LYS A 149 5.96 -18.24 -13.82
CA LYS A 149 7.13 -18.09 -14.69
C LYS A 149 8.32 -17.53 -13.89
N PRO A 150 9.55 -18.08 -14.05
CA PRO A 150 10.72 -17.62 -13.30
C PRO A 150 11.10 -16.17 -13.65
N ILE A 151 11.53 -15.43 -12.62
CA ILE A 151 12.02 -14.06 -12.75
C ILE A 151 13.49 -13.99 -12.30
N ILE A 152 14.30 -13.27 -13.05
CA ILE A 152 15.72 -13.01 -12.77
C ILE A 152 15.88 -11.55 -12.32
N GLU A 153 16.51 -11.34 -11.17
CA GLU A 153 16.90 -9.99 -10.71
C GLU A 153 18.17 -9.52 -11.43
N MET A 154 18.09 -8.39 -12.14
CA MET A 154 19.16 -7.84 -12.99
C MET A 154 19.42 -6.34 -12.76
N GLY A 155 18.96 -5.81 -11.62
CA GLY A 155 18.91 -4.39 -11.31
C GLY A 155 20.17 -3.80 -10.69
N GLY A 156 21.18 -4.60 -10.35
CA GLY A 156 22.37 -4.14 -9.63
C GLY A 156 23.12 -2.95 -10.27
N ARG A 157 23.01 -2.74 -11.58
CA ARG A 157 23.60 -1.58 -12.29
C ARG A 157 22.82 -0.26 -12.15
N ARG A 158 21.67 -0.28 -11.46
CA ARG A 158 20.75 0.86 -11.30
C ARG A 158 20.62 1.33 -9.85
N THR A 159 21.42 0.76 -8.94
CA THR A 159 21.42 1.09 -7.52
C THR A 159 22.85 1.03 -6.97
N HIS A 160 23.07 1.50 -5.75
CA HIS A 160 24.38 1.51 -5.09
C HIS A 160 24.90 0.09 -4.83
N GLU A 161 26.21 -0.06 -4.74
CA GLU A 161 26.93 -1.33 -4.70
C GLU A 161 26.43 -2.30 -3.61
N GLU A 162 26.27 -1.86 -2.35
CA GLU A 162 25.72 -2.72 -1.29
C GLU A 162 24.18 -2.84 -1.38
N ALA A 163 23.50 -1.80 -1.88
CA ALA A 163 22.06 -1.84 -2.13
C ALA A 163 21.70 -2.84 -3.24
N ALA A 164 22.59 -3.06 -4.22
CA ALA A 164 22.43 -4.06 -5.27
C ALA A 164 22.44 -5.48 -4.68
N VAL A 165 23.30 -5.73 -3.68
CA VAL A 165 23.38 -7.01 -2.97
C VAL A 165 22.14 -7.21 -2.10
N ALA A 166 21.67 -6.16 -1.42
CA ALA A 166 20.44 -6.18 -0.63
C ALA A 166 19.17 -6.37 -1.50
N THR A 167 19.13 -5.71 -2.66
CA THR A 167 18.05 -5.82 -3.65
C THR A 167 17.92 -7.25 -4.14
N ALA A 168 19.03 -7.87 -4.55
CA ALA A 168 19.06 -9.27 -4.99
C ALA A 168 18.54 -10.23 -3.91
N ARG A 169 18.95 -10.03 -2.65
CA ARG A 169 18.46 -10.83 -1.51
C ARG A 169 16.97 -10.64 -1.29
N SER A 170 16.48 -9.40 -1.28
CA SER A 170 15.07 -9.08 -1.00
C SER A 170 14.15 -9.58 -2.12
N ALA A 171 14.57 -9.46 -3.38
CA ALA A 171 13.84 -10.02 -4.51
C ALA A 171 13.76 -11.55 -4.45
N TYR A 172 14.86 -12.22 -4.04
CA TYR A 172 14.88 -13.66 -3.86
C TYR A 172 13.97 -14.11 -2.70
N VAL A 173 13.96 -13.40 -1.58
CA VAL A 173 13.02 -13.67 -0.48
C VAL A 173 11.57 -13.61 -0.97
N ALA A 174 11.24 -12.60 -1.79
CA ALA A 174 9.89 -12.40 -2.30
C ALA A 174 9.46 -13.39 -3.40
N GLY A 175 10.40 -14.15 -3.98
CA GLY A 175 10.08 -15.24 -4.92
C GLY A 175 10.82 -15.23 -6.25
N PHE A 176 11.70 -14.26 -6.54
CA PHE A 176 12.50 -14.28 -7.77
C PHE A 176 13.39 -15.52 -7.82
N ALA A 177 13.53 -16.18 -8.97
CA ALA A 177 14.19 -17.47 -9.07
C ALA A 177 15.71 -17.37 -8.95
N THR A 178 16.32 -16.33 -9.55
CA THR A 178 17.77 -16.15 -9.61
C THR A 178 18.14 -14.66 -9.61
N THR A 179 19.43 -14.36 -9.43
CA THR A 179 19.99 -13.00 -9.56
C THR A 179 21.22 -12.98 -10.47
N SER A 180 21.45 -11.86 -11.14
CA SER A 180 22.74 -11.57 -11.81
C SER A 180 23.84 -11.14 -10.84
N ASN A 181 23.51 -10.83 -9.59
CA ASN A 181 24.43 -10.30 -8.60
C ASN A 181 25.28 -11.41 -7.95
N LEU A 182 26.55 -11.50 -8.38
CA LEU A 182 27.50 -12.50 -7.89
C LEU A 182 27.81 -12.37 -6.39
N ALA A 183 27.83 -11.15 -5.84
CA ALA A 183 28.09 -10.94 -4.42
C ALA A 183 26.93 -11.45 -3.57
N ALA A 184 25.68 -11.27 -4.03
CA ALA A 184 24.51 -11.86 -3.38
C ALA A 184 24.53 -13.39 -3.44
N GLY A 185 24.89 -13.97 -4.60
CA GLY A 185 25.06 -15.41 -4.72
C GLY A 185 26.13 -15.97 -3.79
N ARG A 186 27.29 -15.32 -3.71
CA ARG A 186 28.37 -15.74 -2.81
C ARG A 186 28.01 -15.57 -1.32
N ARG A 187 27.36 -14.47 -0.95
CA ARG A 187 27.09 -14.11 0.45
C ARG A 187 25.90 -14.88 1.03
N TYR A 188 24.87 -15.13 0.23
CA TYR A 188 23.60 -15.68 0.70
C TYR A 188 23.21 -17.01 0.05
N GLY A 189 24.05 -17.57 -0.83
CA GLY A 189 23.76 -18.82 -1.52
C GLY A 189 22.66 -18.72 -2.58
N ILE A 190 22.30 -17.50 -3.01
CA ILE A 190 21.25 -17.28 -3.99
C ILE A 190 21.71 -17.81 -5.36
N PRO A 191 20.89 -18.60 -6.06
CA PRO A 191 21.20 -19.04 -7.42
C PRO A 191 21.48 -17.86 -8.35
N THR A 192 22.65 -17.89 -9.01
CA THR A 192 23.04 -16.84 -9.96
C THR A 192 22.80 -17.27 -11.40
N ALA A 193 22.27 -16.36 -12.22
CA ALA A 193 22.09 -16.56 -13.64
C ALA A 193 22.59 -15.33 -14.43
N GLY A 194 23.07 -15.57 -15.64
CA GLY A 194 23.55 -14.52 -16.54
C GLY A 194 23.52 -14.99 -17.99
N THR A 195 23.38 -14.03 -18.89
CA THR A 195 23.47 -14.25 -20.34
C THR A 195 24.52 -13.30 -20.91
N ALA A 196 24.71 -13.32 -22.24
CA ALA A 196 25.45 -12.27 -22.92
C ALA A 196 24.72 -10.91 -22.85
N ALA A 197 25.50 -9.84 -22.94
CA ALA A 197 25.03 -8.48 -23.21
C ALA A 197 25.37 -8.12 -24.67
N HIS A 198 24.74 -7.08 -25.24
CA HIS A 198 25.01 -6.67 -26.62
C HIS A 198 26.50 -6.41 -26.92
N ALA A 199 27.27 -5.92 -25.94
CA ALA A 199 28.71 -5.72 -26.09
C ALA A 199 29.46 -7.00 -26.50
N PHE A 200 28.97 -8.18 -26.07
CA PHE A 200 29.55 -9.46 -26.47
C PHE A 200 29.31 -9.73 -27.96
N THR A 201 28.08 -9.56 -28.45
CA THR A 201 27.76 -9.72 -29.88
C THR A 201 28.51 -8.71 -30.74
N LEU A 202 28.50 -7.43 -30.34
CA LEU A 202 29.15 -6.33 -31.06
C LEU A 202 30.68 -6.44 -31.13
N ALA A 203 31.31 -7.20 -30.22
CA ALA A 203 32.75 -7.43 -30.22
C ALA A 203 33.21 -8.49 -31.25
N HIS A 204 32.30 -9.27 -31.81
CA HIS A 204 32.60 -10.28 -32.82
C HIS A 204 32.39 -9.74 -34.23
N ALA A 205 33.04 -10.35 -35.22
CA ALA A 205 32.92 -9.95 -36.63
C ALA A 205 31.50 -10.17 -37.17
N THR A 206 30.82 -11.21 -36.69
CA THR A 206 29.43 -11.52 -37.03
C THR A 206 28.66 -12.00 -35.80
N GLU A 207 27.34 -11.88 -35.84
CA GLU A 207 26.44 -12.41 -34.80
C GLU A 207 26.57 -13.94 -34.67
N ALA A 208 26.75 -14.65 -35.79
CA ALA A 208 26.99 -16.10 -35.80
C ALA A 208 28.27 -16.49 -35.05
N ASP A 209 29.33 -15.68 -35.16
CA ASP A 209 30.59 -15.93 -34.44
C ASP A 209 30.41 -15.74 -32.93
N ALA A 210 29.64 -14.73 -32.52
CA ALA A 210 29.30 -14.52 -31.12
C ALA A 210 28.50 -15.70 -30.55
N PHE A 211 27.43 -16.11 -31.25
CA PHE A 211 26.61 -17.25 -30.80
C PHE A 211 27.43 -18.55 -30.74
N ARG A 212 28.30 -18.79 -31.73
CA ARG A 212 29.16 -19.99 -31.74
C ARG A 212 30.11 -20.00 -30.57
N SER A 213 30.77 -18.87 -30.31
CA SER A 213 31.65 -18.67 -29.15
C SER A 213 30.93 -18.95 -27.83
N GLN A 214 29.70 -18.45 -27.65
CA GLN A 214 28.93 -18.70 -26.43
C GLN A 214 28.46 -20.16 -26.31
N VAL A 215 27.99 -20.78 -27.40
CA VAL A 215 27.54 -22.19 -27.40
C VAL A 215 28.72 -23.14 -27.14
N GLU A 216 29.90 -22.88 -27.70
CA GLU A 216 31.11 -23.65 -27.42
C GLU A 216 31.53 -23.57 -25.95
N ALA A 217 31.37 -22.39 -25.32
CA ALA A 217 31.75 -22.16 -23.93
C ALA A 217 30.73 -22.70 -22.91
N LEU A 218 29.43 -22.52 -23.18
CA LEU A 218 28.35 -22.75 -22.20
C LEU A 218 27.42 -23.93 -22.56
N GLY A 219 27.58 -24.49 -23.77
CA GLY A 219 26.73 -25.55 -24.30
C GLY A 219 25.42 -25.04 -24.89
N VAL A 220 24.72 -25.94 -25.59
CA VAL A 220 23.46 -25.64 -26.31
C VAL A 220 22.31 -25.22 -25.39
N GLY A 221 22.37 -25.53 -24.09
CA GLY A 221 21.37 -25.12 -23.10
C GLY A 221 21.41 -23.64 -22.71
N THR A 222 22.31 -22.84 -23.30
CA THR A 222 22.44 -21.41 -23.03
C THR A 222 21.26 -20.58 -23.56
N THR A 223 21.17 -19.34 -23.07
CA THR A 223 20.30 -18.29 -23.62
C THR A 223 21.09 -17.38 -24.57
N LEU A 224 20.65 -17.22 -25.82
CA LEU A 224 21.28 -16.33 -26.81
C LEU A 224 20.49 -15.01 -26.97
N LEU A 225 21.19 -13.88 -27.04
CA LEU A 225 20.60 -12.55 -27.22
C LEU A 225 20.43 -12.25 -28.71
N VAL A 226 19.20 -12.25 -29.21
CA VAL A 226 18.90 -12.30 -30.65
C VAL A 226 18.46 -10.96 -31.26
N ASP A 227 18.37 -9.91 -30.47
CA ASP A 227 17.86 -8.60 -30.89
C ASP A 227 18.95 -7.54 -31.05
N THR A 228 20.20 -7.95 -31.32
CA THR A 228 21.30 -7.00 -31.51
C THR A 228 21.17 -6.23 -32.83
N TYR A 229 20.69 -6.88 -33.88
CA TYR A 229 20.55 -6.28 -35.22
C TYR A 229 19.13 -6.42 -35.78
N ASP A 230 18.63 -7.65 -35.89
CA ASP A 230 17.29 -7.98 -36.42
C ASP A 230 16.81 -9.27 -35.75
N ILE A 231 15.66 -9.23 -35.07
CA ILE A 231 15.15 -10.35 -34.26
C ILE A 231 14.93 -11.62 -35.11
N PRO A 232 14.19 -11.58 -36.25
CA PRO A 232 13.99 -12.77 -37.06
C PRO A 232 15.30 -13.38 -37.56
N GLN A 233 16.24 -12.56 -38.04
CA GLN A 233 17.52 -13.05 -38.51
C GLN A 233 18.38 -13.62 -37.36
N GLY A 234 18.40 -12.94 -36.22
CA GLY A 234 19.11 -13.41 -35.02
C GLY A 234 18.60 -14.76 -34.54
N ILE A 235 17.28 -15.00 -34.56
CA ILE A 235 16.69 -16.31 -34.24
C ILE A 235 17.13 -17.38 -35.24
N ARG A 236 17.11 -17.10 -36.54
CA ARG A 236 17.58 -18.06 -37.56
C ARG A 236 19.05 -18.43 -37.34
N THR A 237 19.89 -17.42 -37.10
CA THR A 237 21.31 -17.62 -36.82
C THR A 237 21.54 -18.38 -35.51
N ALA A 238 20.75 -18.11 -34.47
CA ALA A 238 20.81 -18.84 -33.21
C ALA A 238 20.48 -20.34 -33.40
N VAL A 239 19.43 -20.67 -34.15
CA VAL A 239 19.05 -22.07 -34.44
C VAL A 239 20.04 -22.73 -35.40
N GLU A 240 20.59 -22.02 -36.39
CA GLU A 240 21.63 -22.54 -37.28
C GLU A 240 22.89 -22.95 -36.49
N VAL A 241 23.30 -22.12 -35.52
CA VAL A 241 24.52 -22.34 -34.73
C VAL A 241 24.33 -23.37 -33.62
N ALA A 242 23.23 -23.28 -32.86
CA ALA A 242 22.99 -24.12 -31.68
C ALA A 242 22.17 -25.39 -31.97
N GLY A 243 21.54 -25.47 -33.15
CA GLY A 243 20.57 -26.49 -33.51
C GLY A 243 19.19 -26.28 -32.85
N THR A 244 18.27 -27.22 -33.10
CA THR A 244 16.90 -27.18 -32.56
C THR A 244 16.81 -27.47 -31.06
N GLY A 245 17.92 -27.86 -30.43
CA GLY A 245 18.05 -28.08 -28.99
C GLY A 245 18.52 -26.86 -28.19
N LEU A 246 18.49 -25.65 -28.78
CA LEU A 246 18.85 -24.41 -28.10
C LEU A 246 18.00 -24.22 -26.83
N GLY A 247 18.64 -23.84 -25.73
CA GLY A 247 17.97 -23.65 -24.45
C GLY A 247 16.96 -22.50 -24.46
N ALA A 248 17.40 -21.30 -24.84
CA ALA A 248 16.54 -20.13 -24.90
C ALA A 248 17.04 -19.04 -25.86
N VAL A 249 16.14 -18.17 -26.29
CA VAL A 249 16.45 -16.85 -26.87
C VAL A 249 16.03 -15.75 -25.90
N ARG A 250 16.73 -14.61 -25.94
CA ARG A 250 16.42 -13.41 -25.15
C ARG A 250 16.05 -12.24 -26.05
N LEU A 251 14.94 -11.58 -25.73
CA LEU A 251 14.46 -10.34 -26.36
C LEU A 251 14.57 -9.19 -25.36
N ASP A 252 15.22 -8.08 -25.72
CA ASP A 252 15.45 -6.90 -24.87
C ASP A 252 14.79 -5.62 -25.40
N SER A 253 14.20 -5.67 -26.60
CA SER A 253 13.68 -4.51 -27.33
C SER A 253 12.44 -4.84 -28.17
N GLY A 254 11.76 -3.79 -28.66
CA GLY A 254 10.52 -3.90 -29.43
C GLY A 254 9.26 -4.01 -28.56
N ASP A 255 8.12 -4.25 -29.20
CA ASP A 255 6.90 -4.65 -28.49
C ASP A 255 7.05 -6.10 -28.06
N LEU A 256 7.37 -6.33 -26.78
CA LEU A 256 7.68 -7.66 -26.27
C LEU A 256 6.52 -8.65 -26.43
N ALA A 257 5.27 -8.18 -26.44
CA ALA A 257 4.13 -9.05 -26.68
C ALA A 257 4.17 -9.53 -28.12
N GLU A 258 4.21 -8.60 -29.08
CA GLU A 258 4.23 -8.91 -30.51
C GLU A 258 5.46 -9.73 -30.91
N GLU A 259 6.64 -9.31 -30.46
CA GLU A 259 7.92 -9.94 -30.80
C GLU A 259 8.04 -11.35 -30.20
N SER A 260 7.48 -11.61 -29.02
CA SER A 260 7.47 -12.97 -28.46
C SER A 260 6.59 -13.93 -29.28
N TYR A 261 5.44 -13.47 -29.79
CA TYR A 261 4.60 -14.28 -30.68
C TYR A 261 5.31 -14.58 -32.01
N LYS A 262 5.92 -13.57 -32.64
CA LYS A 262 6.72 -13.74 -33.86
C LYS A 262 7.89 -14.70 -33.62
N ALA A 263 8.60 -14.54 -32.51
CA ALA A 263 9.71 -15.40 -32.13
C ALA A 263 9.25 -16.85 -31.95
N ARG A 264 8.13 -17.08 -31.27
CA ARG A 264 7.56 -18.42 -31.05
C ARG A 264 7.23 -19.10 -32.38
N LEU A 265 6.51 -18.41 -33.27
CA LEU A 265 6.17 -18.93 -34.60
C LEU A 265 7.42 -19.29 -35.40
N LEU A 266 8.42 -18.42 -35.42
CA LEU A 266 9.66 -18.66 -36.17
C LEU A 266 10.47 -19.82 -35.58
N LEU A 267 10.59 -19.92 -34.25
CA LEU A 267 11.26 -21.03 -33.61
C LEU A 267 10.57 -22.36 -33.94
N ASP A 268 9.24 -22.38 -33.99
CA ASP A 268 8.45 -23.57 -34.34
C ASP A 268 8.64 -23.97 -35.81
N GLU A 269 8.64 -23.00 -36.73
CA GLU A 269 8.94 -23.21 -38.15
C GLU A 269 10.35 -23.80 -38.37
N LEU A 270 11.32 -23.38 -37.56
CA LEU A 270 12.69 -23.88 -37.59
C LEU A 270 12.86 -25.23 -36.87
N GLY A 271 11.79 -25.78 -36.27
CA GLY A 271 11.80 -27.05 -35.53
C GLY A 271 12.34 -26.96 -34.10
N ALA A 272 12.62 -25.75 -33.60
CA ALA A 272 13.14 -25.47 -32.27
C ALA A 272 12.01 -25.23 -31.24
N THR A 273 11.04 -26.15 -31.23
CA THR A 273 9.78 -26.04 -30.44
C THR A 273 10.00 -26.05 -28.92
N GLY A 274 11.14 -26.58 -28.44
CA GLY A 274 11.51 -26.60 -27.02
C GLY A 274 12.31 -25.39 -26.55
N THR A 275 12.76 -24.51 -27.46
CA THR A 275 13.55 -23.32 -27.13
C THR A 275 12.70 -22.31 -26.39
N LYS A 276 13.13 -21.89 -25.21
CA LYS A 276 12.39 -20.93 -24.37
C LYS A 276 12.57 -19.49 -24.84
N ILE A 277 11.61 -18.63 -24.53
CA ILE A 277 11.67 -17.18 -24.77
C ILE A 277 11.78 -16.46 -23.43
N VAL A 278 12.89 -15.76 -23.21
CA VAL A 278 13.10 -14.89 -22.04
C VAL A 278 13.03 -13.44 -22.50
N VAL A 279 12.30 -12.60 -21.79
CA VAL A 279 12.27 -11.16 -22.09
C VAL A 279 12.95 -10.36 -21.00
N THR A 280 13.69 -9.33 -21.39
CA THR A 280 14.30 -8.35 -20.51
C THR A 280 13.90 -6.96 -20.95
N SER A 281 13.62 -6.05 -20.00
CA SER A 281 13.38 -4.62 -20.25
C SER A 281 13.21 -3.90 -18.90
N ASP A 282 12.72 -2.65 -18.90
CA ASP A 282 12.20 -1.95 -17.72
C ASP A 282 10.83 -2.52 -17.28
N LEU A 283 10.76 -3.85 -17.14
CA LEU A 283 9.57 -4.59 -16.72
C LEU A 283 9.21 -4.27 -15.28
N ASP A 284 7.93 -4.08 -15.02
CA ASP A 284 7.35 -4.09 -13.67
C ASP A 284 6.15 -5.03 -13.58
N GLU A 285 5.47 -5.06 -12.44
CA GLU A 285 4.32 -5.94 -12.23
C GLU A 285 3.17 -5.68 -13.21
N PHE A 286 3.03 -4.46 -13.72
CA PHE A 286 1.97 -4.09 -14.67
C PHE A 286 2.30 -4.62 -16.06
N VAL A 287 3.55 -4.40 -16.50
CA VAL A 287 4.02 -4.91 -17.80
C VAL A 287 4.04 -6.43 -17.79
N ILE A 288 4.53 -7.07 -16.73
CA ILE A 288 4.52 -8.54 -16.61
C ILE A 288 3.08 -9.08 -16.67
N SER A 289 2.14 -8.44 -15.98
CA SER A 289 0.72 -8.83 -16.03
C SER A 289 0.13 -8.70 -17.44
N ALA A 290 0.46 -7.62 -18.16
CA ALA A 290 0.02 -7.42 -19.55
C ALA A 290 0.63 -8.46 -20.52
N LEU A 291 1.82 -8.96 -20.22
CA LEU A 291 2.52 -10.00 -20.99
C LEU A 291 2.15 -11.43 -20.57
N SER A 292 1.18 -11.62 -19.66
CA SER A 292 0.92 -12.93 -19.05
C SER A 292 0.50 -14.02 -20.05
N ASP A 293 -0.27 -13.64 -21.09
CA ASP A 293 -0.75 -14.55 -22.14
C ASP A 293 0.23 -14.71 -23.31
N ALA A 294 1.30 -13.91 -23.36
CA ALA A 294 2.33 -14.02 -24.39
C ALA A 294 3.19 -15.29 -24.18
N PRO A 295 3.76 -15.89 -25.25
CA PRO A 295 4.57 -17.11 -25.20
C PRO A 295 5.97 -16.83 -24.64
N ILE A 296 6.01 -16.31 -23.42
CA ILE A 296 7.20 -15.96 -22.67
C ILE A 296 7.36 -16.98 -21.55
N ASP A 297 8.56 -17.52 -21.39
CA ASP A 297 8.91 -18.55 -20.41
C ASP A 297 9.60 -18.00 -19.17
N GLY A 298 10.05 -16.73 -19.20
CA GLY A 298 10.69 -16.08 -18.06
C GLY A 298 10.98 -14.61 -18.30
N TYR A 299 11.22 -13.89 -17.21
CA TYR A 299 11.43 -12.44 -17.20
C TYR A 299 12.76 -12.09 -16.55
N GLY A 300 13.48 -11.10 -17.07
CA GLY A 300 14.58 -10.44 -16.36
C GLY A 300 14.21 -9.01 -16.05
N VAL A 301 14.26 -8.65 -14.76
CA VAL A 301 13.79 -7.36 -14.24
C VAL A 301 14.95 -6.58 -13.67
N GLY A 302 15.14 -5.35 -14.14
CA GLY A 302 16.23 -4.47 -13.75
C GLY A 302 15.80 -3.30 -12.86
N THR A 303 15.62 -2.13 -13.47
CA THR A 303 15.42 -0.85 -12.78
C THR A 303 14.23 -0.85 -11.83
N ARG A 304 13.10 -1.42 -12.25
CA ARG A 304 11.84 -1.33 -11.51
C ARG A 304 11.92 -2.10 -10.19
N VAL A 305 12.46 -3.32 -10.16
CA VAL A 305 12.63 -4.06 -8.89
C VAL A 305 13.66 -3.39 -7.96
N ALA A 306 14.78 -2.90 -8.52
CA ALA A 306 15.83 -2.23 -7.73
C ALA A 306 15.42 -0.90 -7.10
N THR A 307 14.32 -0.30 -7.59
CA THR A 307 13.79 0.98 -7.11
C THR A 307 12.43 0.84 -6.42
N GLY A 308 12.05 -0.38 -6.03
CA GLY A 308 10.77 -0.64 -5.37
C GLY A 308 9.55 -0.32 -6.25
N SER A 309 9.66 -0.51 -7.56
CA SER A 309 8.68 -0.18 -8.60
C SER A 309 8.24 1.28 -8.60
N GLY A 310 9.18 2.20 -8.32
CA GLY A 310 8.91 3.64 -8.19
C GLY A 310 8.70 4.12 -6.75
N HIS A 311 8.71 3.21 -5.77
CA HIS A 311 8.66 3.53 -4.35
C HIS A 311 9.93 3.02 -3.66
N PRO A 312 11.02 3.82 -3.60
CA PRO A 312 12.32 3.37 -3.12
C PRO A 312 12.39 3.16 -1.60
N THR A 313 11.31 3.46 -0.88
CA THR A 313 11.19 3.34 0.58
C THR A 313 9.82 2.82 0.98
N ALA A 314 9.77 1.95 1.99
CA ALA A 314 8.53 1.50 2.62
C ALA A 314 7.86 2.59 3.48
N SER A 315 8.50 3.75 3.66
CA SER A 315 8.01 4.87 4.47
C SER A 315 7.71 4.52 5.93
N MET A 316 8.44 3.55 6.47
CA MET A 316 8.42 3.19 7.88
C MET A 316 9.02 4.32 8.72
N VAL A 317 8.53 4.42 9.96
CA VAL A 317 9.06 5.30 10.99
C VAL A 317 9.37 4.51 12.25
N TYR A 318 10.33 5.02 13.02
CA TYR A 318 10.73 4.47 14.30
C TYR A 318 10.37 5.46 15.40
N LYS A 319 9.66 5.03 16.45
CA LYS A 319 9.06 5.95 17.43
C LYS A 319 9.13 5.40 18.84
N LEU A 320 9.51 6.24 19.80
CA LEU A 320 9.33 5.97 21.22
C LEU A 320 7.84 5.87 21.53
N VAL A 321 7.42 4.73 22.07
CA VAL A 321 6.01 4.47 22.43
C VAL A 321 5.82 4.31 23.94
N ALA A 322 6.84 3.90 24.70
CA ALA A 322 6.75 3.80 26.15
C ALA A 322 8.10 4.11 26.80
N ILE A 323 8.06 4.73 27.98
CA ILE A 323 9.26 5.07 28.76
C ILE A 323 8.96 5.05 30.25
N ALA A 324 9.90 4.59 31.07
CA ALA A 324 9.79 4.69 32.52
C ALA A 324 10.28 6.07 33.01
N ASP A 325 9.62 6.62 34.04
CA ASP A 325 10.03 7.89 34.65
C ASP A 325 11.26 7.74 35.58
N GLY A 326 11.73 6.50 35.81
CA GLY A 326 12.95 6.16 36.55
C GLY A 326 13.19 4.65 36.62
N ASP A 327 14.32 4.24 37.19
CA ASP A 327 14.64 2.81 37.36
C ASP A 327 13.61 2.10 38.26
N GLY A 328 13.23 0.88 37.89
CA GLY A 328 12.21 0.07 38.57
C GLY A 328 10.77 0.60 38.47
N GLN A 329 10.52 1.71 37.76
CA GLN A 329 9.17 2.25 37.56
C GLN A 329 8.48 1.63 36.33
N PRO A 330 7.13 1.55 36.33
CA PRO A 330 6.40 1.04 35.17
C PRO A 330 6.61 1.93 33.94
N LEU A 331 6.57 1.29 32.76
CA LEU A 331 6.60 1.99 31.48
C LEU A 331 5.31 2.81 31.30
N ARG A 332 5.46 4.12 31.13
CA ARG A 332 4.36 5.02 30.81
C ARG A 332 4.22 5.15 29.29
N PRO A 333 3.00 5.00 28.73
CA PRO A 333 2.73 5.28 27.32
C PRO A 333 3.08 6.73 26.95
N VAL A 334 3.76 6.89 25.82
CA VAL A 334 4.07 8.18 25.21
C VAL A 334 3.71 8.17 23.73
N ALA A 335 3.22 9.31 23.25
CA ALA A 335 2.83 9.47 21.87
C ALA A 335 3.07 10.91 21.43
N LYS A 336 3.36 11.08 20.13
CA LYS A 336 3.39 12.41 19.54
C LYS A 336 1.96 12.94 19.42
N LYS A 337 1.67 14.06 20.07
CA LYS A 337 0.42 14.81 19.93
C LYS A 337 0.58 15.87 18.84
N SER A 338 0.33 15.51 17.59
CA SER A 338 0.20 16.48 16.49
C SER A 338 -1.14 16.28 15.80
N LYS A 339 -1.81 17.39 15.45
CA LYS A 339 -3.21 17.47 14.99
C LYS A 339 -3.55 16.49 13.85
N ASP A 340 -2.57 16.13 13.02
CA ASP A 340 -2.77 15.29 11.83
C ASP A 340 -1.98 13.96 11.87
N LYS A 341 -1.35 13.61 13.00
CA LYS A 341 -0.53 12.38 13.16
C LYS A 341 -0.59 11.84 14.59
N ALA A 342 -1.78 11.55 15.08
CA ALA A 342 -1.94 10.86 16.36
C ALA A 342 -1.26 9.48 16.27
N SER A 343 -0.43 9.15 17.27
CA SER A 343 0.17 7.83 17.44
C SER A 343 -0.41 7.23 18.71
N VAL A 344 -0.67 5.93 18.73
CA VAL A 344 -1.07 5.24 19.96
C VAL A 344 0.19 5.04 20.81
N GLY A 345 0.18 5.49 22.05
CA GLY A 345 1.28 5.22 22.99
C GLY A 345 1.22 3.81 23.57
N GLY A 346 2.31 3.38 24.19
CA GLY A 346 2.44 2.06 24.79
C GLY A 346 2.89 1.00 23.78
N ARG A 347 3.56 -0.04 24.30
CA ARG A 347 3.93 -1.23 23.53
C ARG A 347 2.69 -1.88 22.93
N LYS A 348 2.79 -2.32 21.69
CA LYS A 348 1.71 -2.98 20.94
C LYS A 348 1.95 -4.46 20.82
N HIS A 349 0.89 -5.23 20.95
CA HIS A 349 0.90 -6.68 20.73
C HIS A 349 0.02 -6.99 19.52
N PRO A 350 0.60 -7.27 18.34
CA PRO A 350 -0.17 -7.49 17.12
C PRO A 350 -0.68 -8.93 17.00
N TYR A 351 -1.91 -9.06 16.50
CA TYR A 351 -2.61 -10.32 16.28
C TYR A 351 -3.27 -10.36 14.92
N ARG A 352 -3.44 -11.57 14.40
CA ARG A 352 -4.17 -11.86 13.17
C ARG A 352 -5.25 -12.89 13.35
N GLU A 353 -6.30 -12.74 12.56
CA GLU A 353 -7.40 -13.69 12.44
C GLU A 353 -7.48 -14.18 11.00
N TYR A 354 -7.68 -15.49 10.86
CA TYR A 354 -7.80 -16.17 9.57
C TYR A 354 -9.13 -16.90 9.53
N ASP A 355 -9.73 -17.03 8.34
CA ASP A 355 -10.89 -17.88 8.16
C ASP A 355 -10.52 -19.37 8.08
N ASP A 356 -11.54 -20.22 7.96
CA ASP A 356 -11.38 -21.69 7.87
C ASP A 356 -10.59 -22.15 6.63
N ARG A 357 -10.43 -21.28 5.62
CA ARG A 357 -9.65 -21.54 4.40
C ARG A 357 -8.21 -21.04 4.53
N GLY A 358 -7.84 -20.46 5.67
CA GLY A 358 -6.52 -19.88 5.90
C GLY A 358 -6.33 -18.49 5.27
N ILE A 359 -7.42 -17.82 4.86
CA ILE A 359 -7.34 -16.45 4.34
C ILE A 359 -7.29 -15.47 5.51
N LEU A 360 -6.33 -14.55 5.46
CA LEU A 360 -6.16 -13.47 6.44
C LEU A 360 -7.36 -12.53 6.40
N ARG A 361 -8.06 -12.35 7.52
CA ARG A 361 -9.28 -11.52 7.60
C ARG A 361 -9.11 -10.24 8.38
N ALA A 362 -8.23 -10.24 9.38
CA ALA A 362 -7.96 -9.05 10.18
C ALA A 362 -6.53 -9.06 10.72
N GLU A 363 -5.98 -7.87 10.89
CA GLU A 363 -4.80 -7.61 11.72
C GLU A 363 -5.12 -6.43 12.64
N TYR A 364 -4.83 -6.58 13.92
CA TYR A 364 -5.02 -5.55 14.95
C TYR A 364 -3.92 -5.66 15.99
N PHE A 365 -3.82 -4.70 16.89
CA PHE A 365 -2.98 -4.84 18.08
C PHE A 365 -3.74 -4.53 19.37
N THR A 366 -3.29 -5.11 20.47
CA THR A 366 -3.70 -4.71 21.82
C THR A 366 -2.62 -3.85 22.47
N GLY A 367 -3.00 -3.10 23.51
CA GLY A 367 -2.07 -2.27 24.28
C GLY A 367 -1.18 -3.06 25.23
N GLN A 368 -0.15 -2.40 25.78
CA GLN A 368 0.92 -2.98 26.59
C GLN A 368 0.46 -3.90 27.74
N ASP A 369 -0.62 -3.52 28.42
CA ASP A 369 -1.13 -4.23 29.60
C ASP A 369 -2.41 -5.02 29.30
N ALA A 370 -2.80 -5.13 28.03
CA ALA A 370 -4.00 -5.86 27.64
C ALA A 370 -3.77 -7.38 27.74
N PRO A 371 -4.76 -8.15 28.23
CA PRO A 371 -4.68 -9.60 28.21
C PRO A 371 -4.61 -10.11 26.76
N PRO A 372 -4.00 -11.29 26.51
CA PRO A 372 -4.05 -11.90 25.21
C PRO A 372 -5.50 -12.09 24.76
N PRO A 373 -5.82 -11.81 23.48
CA PRO A 373 -7.14 -12.05 22.92
C PRO A 373 -7.50 -13.54 22.91
N GLY A 374 -8.76 -13.84 22.57
CA GLY A 374 -9.29 -15.20 22.52
C GLY A 374 -8.53 -16.14 21.56
N PRO A 375 -8.81 -17.45 21.59
CA PRO A 375 -8.00 -18.48 20.91
C PRO A 375 -7.95 -18.37 19.37
N ALA A 376 -8.83 -17.59 18.76
CA ALA A 376 -8.83 -17.33 17.31
C ALA A 376 -7.69 -16.38 16.88
N ALA A 377 -7.20 -15.55 17.80
CA ALA A 377 -6.19 -14.55 17.54
C ALA A 377 -4.77 -15.15 17.59
N ARG A 378 -4.03 -15.00 16.49
CA ARG A 378 -2.66 -15.51 16.38
C ARG A 378 -1.67 -14.36 16.56
N PRO A 379 -0.75 -14.43 17.53
CA PRO A 379 0.29 -13.40 17.68
C PRO A 379 1.18 -13.37 16.44
N VAL A 380 1.52 -12.16 15.98
CA VAL A 380 2.31 -11.97 14.75
C VAL A 380 3.80 -11.84 15.04
N GLN A 381 4.14 -11.13 16.12
CA GLN A 381 5.53 -10.92 16.52
C GLN A 381 6.15 -12.19 17.11
N VAL A 382 7.41 -12.43 16.77
CA VAL A 382 8.28 -13.47 17.34
C VAL A 382 9.49 -12.82 18.04
N PRO A 383 10.09 -13.52 19.02
CA PRO A 383 11.37 -13.10 19.60
C PRO A 383 12.46 -13.08 18.52
N LEU A 384 13.17 -11.95 18.39
CA LEU A 384 14.27 -11.78 17.44
C LEU A 384 15.63 -11.66 18.14
N VAL A 385 15.69 -10.81 19.16
CA VAL A 385 16.84 -10.62 20.03
C VAL A 385 16.38 -10.75 21.48
N ARG A 386 17.18 -11.41 22.31
CA ARG A 386 16.97 -11.49 23.75
C ARG A 386 18.25 -11.18 24.49
N SER A 387 18.18 -10.19 25.39
CA SER A 387 19.33 -9.75 26.19
C SER A 387 20.58 -9.45 25.34
N GLY A 388 20.38 -8.85 24.17
CA GLY A 388 21.45 -8.54 23.20
C GLY A 388 21.87 -9.69 22.27
N GLU A 389 21.37 -10.92 22.47
CA GLU A 389 21.71 -12.07 21.63
C GLU A 389 20.63 -12.34 20.58
N VAL A 390 21.02 -12.52 19.31
CA VAL A 390 20.08 -12.88 18.24
C VAL A 390 19.62 -14.33 18.43
N VAL A 391 18.31 -14.50 18.66
CA VAL A 391 17.67 -15.81 18.89
C VAL A 391 16.87 -16.31 17.68
N HIS A 392 16.70 -15.48 16.65
CA HIS A 392 15.99 -15.82 15.42
C HIS A 392 16.91 -15.77 14.20
N ARG A 393 17.30 -16.95 13.66
CA ARG A 393 18.17 -17.08 12.47
C ARG A 393 17.63 -18.13 11.49
N PRO A 394 16.47 -17.90 10.85
CA PRO A 394 16.02 -18.79 9.78
C PRO A 394 16.98 -18.73 8.59
N SER A 395 17.08 -19.83 7.87
CA SER A 395 17.72 -19.88 6.55
C SER A 395 16.91 -19.07 5.53
N LEU A 396 17.57 -18.67 4.43
CA LEU A 396 16.91 -17.91 3.38
C LEU A 396 15.78 -18.70 2.70
N ASP A 397 15.91 -20.03 2.63
CA ASP A 397 14.88 -20.92 2.09
C ASP A 397 13.64 -21.03 3.00
N GLU A 398 13.84 -21.05 4.33
CA GLU A 398 12.74 -20.99 5.30
C GLU A 398 11.99 -19.66 5.20
N VAL A 399 12.72 -18.55 5.09
CA VAL A 399 12.16 -17.21 4.88
C VAL A 399 11.35 -17.14 3.58
N ARG A 400 11.93 -17.64 2.47
CA ARG A 400 11.26 -17.67 1.16
C ARG A 400 10.00 -18.53 1.16
N THR A 401 10.07 -19.70 1.78
CA THR A 401 8.92 -20.62 1.92
C THR A 401 7.80 -19.96 2.72
N PHE A 402 8.16 -19.27 3.81
CA PHE A 402 7.22 -18.52 4.60
C PHE A 402 6.60 -17.35 3.83
N ALA A 403 7.40 -16.58 3.07
CA ALA A 403 6.91 -15.48 2.23
C ALA A 403 5.90 -15.92 1.17
N ALA A 404 6.11 -17.09 0.56
CA ALA A 404 5.15 -17.68 -0.37
C ALA A 404 3.82 -18.02 0.34
N ALA A 405 3.89 -18.67 1.50
CA ALA A 405 2.71 -19.04 2.28
C ALA A 405 1.92 -17.82 2.80
N THR A 406 2.60 -16.72 3.16
CA THR A 406 1.90 -15.49 3.58
C THR A 406 1.19 -14.83 2.42
N LEU A 407 1.77 -14.79 1.22
CA LEU A 407 1.08 -14.33 0.01
C LEU A 407 -0.14 -15.21 -0.33
N GLU A 408 -0.06 -16.52 -0.12
CA GLU A 408 -1.19 -17.44 -0.33
C GLU A 408 -2.35 -17.18 0.65
N SER A 409 -2.08 -16.57 1.81
CA SER A 409 -3.12 -16.20 2.77
C SER A 409 -3.94 -14.97 2.37
N LEU A 410 -3.56 -14.26 1.29
CA LEU A 410 -4.34 -13.15 0.76
C LEU A 410 -5.39 -13.63 -0.26
N PRO A 411 -6.60 -13.05 -0.29
CA PRO A 411 -7.53 -13.29 -1.37
C PRO A 411 -7.00 -12.70 -2.69
N ALA A 412 -7.49 -13.20 -3.83
CA ALA A 412 -6.98 -12.81 -5.15
C ALA A 412 -7.07 -11.30 -5.41
N GLU A 413 -8.14 -10.66 -4.93
CA GLU A 413 -8.37 -9.22 -5.05
C GLU A 413 -7.30 -8.41 -4.31
N ALA A 414 -6.81 -8.92 -3.17
CA ALA A 414 -5.74 -8.31 -2.40
C ALA A 414 -4.36 -8.48 -3.04
N ARG A 415 -4.19 -9.48 -3.93
CA ARG A 415 -2.95 -9.69 -4.70
C ARG A 415 -2.91 -8.96 -6.04
N SER A 416 -4.04 -8.42 -6.48
CA SER A 416 -4.15 -7.67 -7.72
C SER A 416 -3.07 -6.60 -7.85
N VAL A 417 -2.40 -6.58 -9.01
CA VAL A 417 -1.39 -5.56 -9.35
C VAL A 417 -2.03 -4.19 -9.57
N ALA A 418 -3.32 -4.14 -9.91
CA ALA A 418 -4.06 -2.90 -10.11
C ALA A 418 -4.02 -2.04 -8.85
N ALA A 419 -3.81 -0.74 -9.03
CA ALA A 419 -3.78 0.21 -7.94
C ALA A 419 -5.06 0.09 -7.09
N GLY A 420 -4.88 0.10 -5.78
CA GLY A 420 -6.00 0.10 -4.84
C GLY A 420 -5.54 0.41 -3.43
N THR A 421 -6.51 0.48 -2.54
CA THR A 421 -6.30 0.71 -1.12
C THR A 421 -5.64 -0.51 -0.45
N PRO A 422 -4.97 -0.30 0.70
CA PRO A 422 -4.52 -1.38 1.56
C PRO A 422 -5.63 -2.41 1.80
N TYR A 423 -5.29 -3.69 1.75
CA TYR A 423 -6.24 -4.78 1.98
C TYR A 423 -6.79 -4.77 3.41
N LEU A 424 -5.92 -4.43 4.37
CA LEU A 424 -6.25 -4.22 5.77
C LEU A 424 -5.59 -2.93 6.25
N THR A 425 -6.10 -2.40 7.35
CA THR A 425 -5.43 -1.45 8.25
C THR A 425 -5.30 -2.10 9.62
N THR A 426 -4.28 -1.74 10.39
CA THR A 426 -4.03 -2.29 11.71
C THR A 426 -4.30 -1.25 12.78
N GLU A 427 -5.27 -1.54 13.63
CA GLU A 427 -5.77 -0.62 14.64
C GLU A 427 -5.76 -1.24 16.05
N LEU A 428 -5.90 -0.37 17.06
CA LEU A 428 -6.03 -0.79 18.45
C LEU A 428 -7.39 -1.47 18.65
N ARG A 429 -7.40 -2.69 19.18
CA ARG A 429 -8.60 -3.30 19.76
C ARG A 429 -8.47 -3.35 21.28
N GLU A 430 -9.37 -2.66 21.96
CA GLU A 430 -9.52 -2.70 23.41
C GLU A 430 -10.50 -3.81 23.79
N ASP A 431 -10.08 -5.08 23.74
CA ASP A 431 -10.97 -6.16 24.16
C ASP A 431 -10.94 -6.37 25.67
N THR A 432 -12.08 -6.13 26.29
CA THR A 432 -12.43 -6.47 27.68
C THR A 432 -12.52 -7.99 27.81
N ALA A 433 -11.85 -8.55 28.82
CA ALA A 433 -11.89 -9.98 29.08
C ALA A 433 -13.33 -10.47 29.35
N MET A 434 -13.83 -11.32 28.45
CA MET A 434 -14.68 -12.49 28.69
C MET A 434 -15.97 -12.31 29.53
N GLU A 435 -17.10 -12.12 28.86
CA GLU A 435 -18.38 -12.70 29.31
C GLU A 435 -19.02 -13.53 28.18
N SER A 436 -19.10 -14.83 28.43
CA SER A 436 -19.99 -15.74 27.74
C SER A 436 -21.42 -15.42 28.16
N THR A 437 -22.21 -14.78 27.28
CA THR A 437 -23.63 -15.14 27.14
C THR A 437 -24.25 -14.61 25.85
N THR A 438 -24.84 -15.54 25.10
CA THR A 438 -25.97 -15.38 24.17
C THR A 438 -25.70 -14.71 22.82
N THR A 439 -26.02 -15.49 21.77
CA THR A 439 -26.36 -15.02 20.42
C THR A 439 -26.98 -13.62 20.41
N ALA A 440 -26.25 -12.64 19.88
CA ALA A 440 -26.79 -11.34 19.52
C ALA A 440 -26.33 -11.01 18.10
N THR A 441 -27.31 -10.88 17.21
CA THR A 441 -27.20 -10.39 15.84
C THR A 441 -26.40 -9.09 15.77
N GLY A 442 -25.44 -9.01 14.84
CA GLY A 442 -24.68 -7.79 14.55
C GLY A 442 -25.64 -6.62 14.25
N ALA A 443 -25.52 -5.55 15.02
CA ALA A 443 -26.23 -4.31 14.71
C ALA A 443 -25.50 -3.62 13.55
N ALA A 444 -26.24 -3.34 12.48
CA ALA A 444 -25.73 -2.63 11.29
C ALA A 444 -25.29 -1.20 11.66
N THR A 445 -24.07 -0.83 11.27
CA THR A 445 -23.58 0.56 11.37
C THR A 445 -24.20 1.39 10.26
N ARG A 446 -24.80 2.54 10.61
CA ARG A 446 -25.61 3.35 9.69
C ARG A 446 -24.93 4.66 9.32
N ALA A 447 -25.19 5.14 8.11
CA ALA A 447 -24.91 6.52 7.72
C ALA A 447 -26.14 7.18 7.08
N LEU A 448 -26.15 8.51 7.10
CA LEU A 448 -27.15 9.35 6.44
C LEU A 448 -26.49 10.15 5.32
N ILE A 449 -27.03 10.06 4.11
CA ILE A 449 -26.61 10.87 2.95
C ILE A 449 -27.68 11.92 2.68
N VAL A 450 -27.33 13.20 2.88
CA VAL A 450 -28.16 14.37 2.58
C VAL A 450 -27.78 14.92 1.22
N VAL A 451 -28.64 14.67 0.22
CA VAL A 451 -28.33 14.95 -1.19
C VAL A 451 -28.80 16.33 -1.60
N ASP A 452 -27.83 17.18 -1.97
CA ASP A 452 -27.99 18.41 -2.76
C ASP A 452 -29.08 19.38 -2.26
N VAL A 453 -29.14 19.61 -0.94
CA VAL A 453 -30.07 20.56 -0.31
C VAL A 453 -29.51 21.99 -0.41
N GLN A 454 -29.35 22.49 -1.63
CA GLN A 454 -28.76 23.80 -1.94
C GLN A 454 -29.80 24.85 -2.34
N ASN A 455 -29.43 26.13 -2.25
CA ASN A 455 -30.29 27.26 -2.58
C ASN A 455 -30.85 27.18 -4.01
N ASP A 456 -30.06 26.72 -4.98
CA ASP A 456 -30.52 26.58 -6.36
C ASP A 456 -31.55 25.47 -6.56
N PHE A 457 -31.64 24.50 -5.64
CA PHE A 457 -32.57 23.37 -5.73
C PHE A 457 -33.84 23.55 -4.88
N VAL A 458 -33.95 24.62 -4.10
CA VAL A 458 -35.17 24.96 -3.35
C VAL A 458 -35.93 26.11 -4.00
N GLU A 459 -37.14 26.40 -3.51
CA GLU A 459 -38.01 27.44 -4.08
C GLU A 459 -37.30 28.81 -4.16
N GLY A 460 -37.31 29.39 -5.36
CA GLY A 460 -36.62 30.63 -5.71
C GLY A 460 -35.21 30.44 -6.30
N GLY A 461 -34.69 29.21 -6.32
CA GLY A 461 -33.44 28.82 -6.96
C GLY A 461 -33.57 28.55 -8.46
N SER A 462 -32.43 28.42 -9.14
CA SER A 462 -32.35 28.24 -10.60
C SER A 462 -32.98 26.93 -11.08
N LEU A 463 -33.02 25.91 -10.22
CA LEU A 463 -33.65 24.60 -10.40
C LEU A 463 -34.53 24.24 -9.20
N GLY A 464 -35.27 25.22 -8.68
CA GLY A 464 -36.05 25.06 -7.46
C GLY A 464 -37.12 23.97 -7.55
N VAL A 465 -37.12 23.06 -6.57
CA VAL A 465 -38.12 22.01 -6.40
C VAL A 465 -39.19 22.45 -5.40
N ASP A 466 -40.46 22.35 -5.80
CA ASP A 466 -41.60 22.64 -4.92
C ASP A 466 -41.59 21.71 -3.69
N GLY A 467 -41.67 22.30 -2.49
CA GLY A 467 -41.53 21.59 -1.21
C GLY A 467 -40.09 21.40 -0.73
N GLY A 468 -39.09 21.88 -1.48
CA GLY A 468 -37.67 21.75 -1.16
C GLY A 468 -37.30 22.37 0.19
N ARG A 469 -37.77 23.59 0.48
CA ARG A 469 -37.55 24.25 1.80
C ARG A 469 -38.19 23.50 2.96
N GLU A 470 -39.39 22.96 2.75
CA GLU A 470 -40.08 22.15 3.76
C GLU A 470 -39.32 20.86 4.06
N VAL A 471 -38.82 20.17 3.02
CA VAL A 471 -37.96 18.99 3.18
C VAL A 471 -36.66 19.35 3.89
N ALA A 472 -35.98 20.45 3.53
CA ALA A 472 -34.78 20.90 4.22
C ALA A 472 -35.00 21.08 5.74
N GLY A 473 -36.11 21.73 6.13
CA GLY A 473 -36.49 21.89 7.54
C GLY A 473 -36.79 20.54 8.24
N ARG A 474 -37.43 19.59 7.56
CA ARG A 474 -37.67 18.24 8.10
C ARG A 474 -36.39 17.43 8.24
N ILE A 475 -35.43 17.57 7.32
CA ILE A 475 -34.11 16.94 7.43
C ILE A 475 -33.37 17.49 8.66
N SER A 476 -33.41 18.81 8.89
CA SER A 476 -32.84 19.42 10.11
C SER A 476 -33.46 18.87 11.38
N ALA A 477 -34.78 18.70 11.42
CA ALA A 477 -35.47 18.08 12.55
C ALA A 477 -35.04 16.62 12.74
N HIS A 478 -34.94 15.84 11.65
CA HIS A 478 -34.45 14.46 11.71
C HIS A 478 -33.01 14.37 12.22
N LEU A 479 -32.12 15.25 11.75
CA LEU A 479 -30.74 15.34 12.24
C LEU A 479 -30.68 15.70 13.72
N ALA A 480 -31.52 16.61 14.20
CA ALA A 480 -31.56 16.97 15.61
C ALA A 480 -31.94 15.78 16.51
N ASP A 481 -32.86 14.93 16.07
CA ASP A 481 -33.35 13.79 16.83
C ASP A 481 -32.48 12.52 16.67
N HIS A 482 -31.85 12.34 15.51
CA HIS A 482 -31.24 11.06 15.09
C HIS A 482 -29.76 11.14 14.71
N ALA A 483 -29.08 12.29 14.84
CA ALA A 483 -27.67 12.38 14.43
C ALA A 483 -26.76 11.35 15.13
N ALA A 484 -27.03 11.02 16.40
CA ALA A 484 -26.27 10.02 17.14
C ALA A 484 -26.49 8.57 16.66
N ASP A 485 -27.52 8.31 15.84
CA ASP A 485 -27.80 7.00 15.26
C ASP A 485 -26.90 6.71 14.04
N TYR A 486 -26.18 7.72 13.54
CA TYR A 486 -25.36 7.63 12.34
C TYR A 486 -23.87 7.78 12.67
N ALA A 487 -23.07 6.82 12.20
CA ALA A 487 -21.60 6.90 12.27
C ALA A 487 -21.04 7.94 11.29
N VAL A 488 -21.73 8.14 10.16
CA VAL A 488 -21.41 9.17 9.16
C VAL A 488 -22.68 9.89 8.75
N ILE A 489 -22.60 11.22 8.70
CA ILE A 489 -23.60 12.09 8.09
C ILE A 489 -22.88 12.86 7.00
N ALA A 490 -23.16 12.53 5.74
CA ALA A 490 -22.53 13.15 4.59
C ALA A 490 -23.54 14.03 3.85
N ALA A 491 -23.19 15.27 3.55
CA ALA A 491 -24.03 16.18 2.77
C ALA A 491 -23.37 16.52 1.44
N SER A 492 -23.99 16.12 0.33
CA SER A 492 -23.48 16.42 -1.02
C SER A 492 -23.90 17.79 -1.51
N ARG A 493 -23.11 18.33 -2.43
CA ARG A 493 -23.38 19.56 -3.18
C ARG A 493 -22.90 19.44 -4.61
N ASP A 494 -23.68 19.95 -5.55
CA ASP A 494 -23.17 20.36 -6.84
C ASP A 494 -22.26 21.58 -6.69
N TRP A 495 -21.13 21.53 -7.39
CA TRP A 495 -20.01 22.45 -7.18
C TRP A 495 -19.33 22.80 -8.52
N HIS A 496 -20.08 23.44 -9.40
CA HIS A 496 -19.69 23.64 -10.80
C HIS A 496 -18.74 24.82 -11.03
N HIS A 497 -17.78 24.65 -11.94
CA HIS A 497 -16.90 25.75 -12.38
C HIS A 497 -17.70 26.88 -13.02
N ALA A 498 -17.30 28.13 -12.76
CA ALA A 498 -17.98 29.31 -13.30
C ALA A 498 -17.70 29.55 -14.79
N ASP A 499 -16.54 29.09 -15.28
CA ASP A 499 -15.96 29.57 -16.54
C ASP A 499 -16.10 28.57 -17.71
N ASP A 500 -16.76 27.42 -17.50
CA ASP A 500 -16.96 26.40 -18.53
C ASP A 500 -18.35 25.73 -18.46
N SER A 501 -18.66 24.88 -19.44
CA SER A 501 -19.94 24.16 -19.51
C SER A 501 -20.03 22.93 -18.61
N ASN A 502 -19.04 22.70 -17.75
CA ASN A 502 -18.88 21.53 -16.88
C ASN A 502 -19.07 20.21 -17.63
N GLY A 503 -18.31 20.06 -18.73
CA GLY A 503 -18.37 18.87 -19.58
C GLY A 503 -19.65 18.76 -20.41
N GLY A 504 -20.36 19.86 -20.65
CA GLY A 504 -21.63 19.90 -21.37
C GLY A 504 -22.86 19.79 -20.47
N HIS A 505 -22.68 19.87 -19.15
CA HIS A 505 -23.77 19.88 -18.17
C HIS A 505 -24.62 21.15 -18.26
N PHE A 506 -24.01 22.31 -18.51
CA PHE A 506 -24.75 23.54 -18.80
C PHE A 506 -25.08 23.66 -20.28
N HIS A 507 -26.29 24.11 -20.60
CA HIS A 507 -26.69 24.45 -21.96
C HIS A 507 -25.75 25.52 -22.56
N GLN A 508 -25.58 25.49 -23.89
CA GLN A 508 -24.73 26.47 -24.57
C GLN A 508 -25.36 27.87 -24.54
N PRO A 509 -24.55 28.95 -24.49
CA PRO A 509 -25.08 30.31 -24.54
C PRO A 509 -25.97 30.55 -25.76
N GLY A 510 -27.24 30.89 -25.52
CA GLY A 510 -28.24 31.15 -26.56
C GLY A 510 -29.09 29.93 -26.96
N GLU A 511 -28.87 28.78 -26.33
CA GLU A 511 -29.77 27.62 -26.37
C GLU A 511 -30.65 27.58 -25.11
N GLU A 512 -31.72 26.78 -25.13
CA GLU A 512 -32.52 26.49 -23.93
C GLU A 512 -32.11 25.12 -23.39
N PRO A 513 -32.03 24.91 -22.07
CA PRO A 513 -31.74 23.59 -21.51
C PRO A 513 -32.84 22.59 -21.86
N ASP A 514 -32.44 21.36 -22.16
CA ASP A 514 -33.37 20.26 -22.46
C ASP A 514 -33.94 19.58 -21.21
N PHE A 515 -33.38 19.88 -20.03
CA PHE A 515 -33.75 19.28 -18.73
C PHE A 515 -33.63 17.75 -18.70
N VAL A 516 -32.78 17.19 -19.57
CA VAL A 516 -32.47 15.76 -19.63
C VAL A 516 -30.96 15.55 -19.57
N THR A 517 -30.22 16.26 -20.42
CA THR A 517 -28.76 16.19 -20.50
C THR A 517 -28.07 17.52 -20.24
N THR A 518 -28.81 18.62 -20.39
CA THR A 518 -28.34 20.00 -20.26
C THR A 518 -29.24 20.80 -19.32
N TRP A 519 -28.63 21.64 -18.51
CA TRP A 519 -29.28 22.37 -17.42
C TRP A 519 -29.00 23.87 -17.52
N PRO A 520 -29.84 24.74 -16.92
CA PRO A 520 -29.46 26.13 -16.68
C PRO A 520 -28.21 26.20 -15.78
N VAL A 521 -27.49 27.31 -15.82
CA VAL A 521 -26.36 27.54 -14.90
C VAL A 521 -26.89 27.56 -13.47
N HIS A 522 -26.33 26.71 -12.61
CA HIS A 522 -26.71 26.55 -11.20
C HIS A 522 -25.52 26.07 -10.38
N CYS A 523 -25.60 26.17 -9.06
CA CYS A 523 -24.63 25.64 -8.09
C CYS A 523 -23.16 26.00 -8.42
N VAL A 524 -22.94 27.19 -8.97
CA VAL A 524 -21.61 27.70 -9.35
C VAL A 524 -20.80 27.98 -8.09
N GLN A 525 -19.56 27.47 -8.05
CA GLN A 525 -18.67 27.55 -6.90
C GLN A 525 -18.57 28.97 -6.31
N GLY A 526 -18.87 29.08 -5.01
CA GLY A 526 -18.77 30.33 -4.26
C GLY A 526 -19.87 31.36 -4.55
N GLN A 527 -20.89 31.01 -5.34
CA GLN A 527 -22.09 31.82 -5.52
C GLN A 527 -23.19 31.40 -4.53
N PRO A 528 -24.11 32.31 -4.17
CA PRO A 528 -25.18 32.01 -3.21
C PRO A 528 -26.03 30.78 -3.57
N GLY A 529 -26.19 30.49 -4.86
CA GLY A 529 -26.92 29.30 -5.33
C GLY A 529 -26.29 27.97 -4.92
N SER A 530 -24.96 27.93 -4.75
CA SER A 530 -24.20 26.75 -4.34
C SER A 530 -24.18 26.51 -2.82
N ASP A 531 -24.62 27.46 -2.01
CA ASP A 531 -24.72 27.29 -0.56
C ASP A 531 -25.88 26.36 -0.19
N TYR A 532 -25.78 25.68 0.95
CA TYR A 532 -26.90 24.91 1.49
C TYR A 532 -28.12 25.82 1.73
N ALA A 533 -29.32 25.28 1.54
CA ALA A 533 -30.55 26.00 1.88
C ALA A 533 -30.52 26.38 3.37
N PRO A 534 -30.91 27.61 3.74
CA PRO A 534 -30.79 28.10 5.12
C PRO A 534 -31.63 27.31 6.13
N GLU A 535 -32.63 26.57 5.67
CA GLU A 535 -33.44 25.67 6.48
C GLU A 535 -32.71 24.37 6.86
N LEU A 536 -31.59 24.03 6.21
CA LEU A 536 -30.76 22.87 6.53
C LEU A 536 -29.69 23.23 7.58
N GLU A 537 -29.82 22.67 8.79
CA GLU A 537 -28.84 22.79 9.87
C GLU A 537 -27.70 21.77 9.67
N THR A 538 -26.52 22.27 9.33
CA THR A 538 -25.36 21.42 8.96
C THR A 538 -24.43 21.06 10.12
N GLY A 539 -24.72 21.50 11.35
CA GLY A 539 -23.83 21.29 12.50
C GLY A 539 -23.58 19.82 12.87
N ALA A 540 -24.47 18.91 12.48
CA ALA A 540 -24.29 17.46 12.65
C ALA A 540 -23.64 16.77 11.43
N VAL A 541 -23.44 17.49 10.32
CA VAL A 541 -22.80 16.93 9.13
C VAL A 541 -21.33 16.67 9.43
N THR A 542 -20.92 15.43 9.25
CA THR A 542 -19.54 14.98 9.50
C THR A 542 -18.64 15.18 8.28
N HIS A 543 -19.21 15.09 7.07
CA HIS A 543 -18.49 15.17 5.81
C HIS A 543 -19.28 15.98 4.79
N HIS A 544 -18.66 17.01 4.20
CA HIS A 544 -19.20 17.72 3.05
C HIS A 544 -18.60 17.15 1.79
N VAL A 545 -19.45 16.77 0.84
CA VAL A 545 -19.04 16.16 -0.43
C VAL A 545 -19.39 17.10 -1.57
N VAL A 546 -18.43 17.38 -2.46
CA VAL A 546 -18.65 18.22 -3.65
C VAL A 546 -18.51 17.38 -4.90
N LYS A 547 -19.43 17.56 -5.85
CA LYS A 547 -19.47 16.86 -7.15
C LYS A 547 -19.69 17.84 -8.30
N GLY A 548 -19.49 17.39 -9.53
CA GLY A 548 -19.78 18.19 -10.72
C GLY A 548 -18.69 19.20 -11.12
N MET A 549 -17.47 19.08 -10.60
CA MET A 549 -16.36 20.02 -10.85
C MET A 549 -15.76 19.85 -12.26
N GLY A 550 -16.38 20.47 -13.27
CA GLY A 550 -15.93 20.42 -14.66
C GLY A 550 -16.45 19.22 -15.48
N VAL A 551 -17.27 18.35 -14.88
CA VAL A 551 -17.90 17.19 -15.53
C VAL A 551 -19.35 17.02 -15.02
N PRO A 552 -20.28 16.44 -15.80
CA PRO A 552 -21.60 16.10 -15.29
C PRO A 552 -21.50 15.05 -14.17
N ALA A 553 -22.20 15.25 -13.06
CA ALA A 553 -22.28 14.31 -11.95
C ALA A 553 -23.66 14.41 -11.29
N TYR A 554 -24.23 13.29 -10.88
CA TYR A 554 -25.57 13.22 -10.27
C TYR A 554 -25.53 12.56 -8.89
N SER A 555 -24.69 11.55 -8.71
CA SER A 555 -24.59 10.79 -7.48
C SER A 555 -23.58 11.40 -6.50
N ALA A 556 -23.90 11.39 -5.22
CA ALA A 556 -22.95 11.77 -4.17
C ALA A 556 -21.67 10.90 -4.18
N PHE A 557 -21.74 9.69 -4.75
CA PHE A 557 -20.59 8.78 -4.91
C PHE A 557 -19.60 9.21 -5.99
N GLU A 558 -19.99 10.13 -6.88
CA GLU A 558 -19.11 10.76 -7.87
C GLU A 558 -18.36 11.97 -7.29
N GLY A 559 -18.71 12.39 -6.07
CA GLY A 559 -18.09 13.50 -5.38
C GLY A 559 -16.93 13.12 -4.46
N VAL A 560 -16.23 14.14 -3.99
CA VAL A 560 -15.13 14.02 -3.03
C VAL A 560 -15.36 14.94 -1.82
N THR A 561 -14.79 14.57 -0.67
CA THR A 561 -14.80 15.42 0.54
C THR A 561 -13.89 16.63 0.39
N ASP A 562 -13.97 17.59 1.32
CA ASP A 562 -12.99 18.69 1.43
C ASP A 562 -11.53 18.18 1.55
N ALA A 563 -11.32 16.94 2.03
CA ALA A 563 -10.02 16.30 2.12
C ALA A 563 -9.62 15.53 0.82
N GLY A 564 -10.49 15.51 -0.19
CA GLY A 564 -10.29 14.81 -1.46
C GLY A 564 -10.60 13.31 -1.43
N GLU A 565 -11.30 12.82 -0.40
CA GLU A 565 -11.67 11.40 -0.26
C GLU A 565 -12.99 11.12 -0.98
N ARG A 566 -13.14 9.95 -1.62
CA ARG A 566 -14.43 9.59 -2.23
C ARG A 566 -15.44 9.18 -1.16
N LEU A 567 -16.71 9.50 -1.36
CA LEU A 567 -17.75 9.18 -0.37
C LEU A 567 -17.83 7.67 -0.04
N VAL A 568 -17.65 6.79 -1.03
CA VAL A 568 -17.63 5.33 -0.79
C VAL A 568 -16.54 4.90 0.19
N ASP A 569 -15.39 5.56 0.15
CA ASP A 569 -14.26 5.24 1.02
C ASP A 569 -14.55 5.72 2.44
N VAL A 570 -15.06 6.96 2.60
CA VAL A 570 -15.53 7.51 3.89
C VAL A 570 -16.55 6.59 4.58
N LEU A 571 -17.53 6.08 3.83
CA LEU A 571 -18.56 5.20 4.37
C LEU A 571 -18.00 3.84 4.78
N ARG A 572 -17.10 3.26 3.98
CA ARG A 572 -16.47 1.96 4.28
C ARG A 572 -15.51 2.05 5.45
N ASP A 573 -14.75 3.12 5.55
CA ASP A 573 -13.80 3.36 6.65
C ASP A 573 -14.54 3.54 7.99
N ALA A 574 -15.75 4.11 7.96
CA ALA A 574 -16.62 4.17 9.13
C ALA A 574 -17.37 2.85 9.42
N GLY A 575 -17.12 1.78 8.66
CA GLY A 575 -17.74 0.47 8.84
C GLY A 575 -19.24 0.44 8.54
N VAL A 576 -19.73 1.39 7.74
CA VAL A 576 -21.16 1.54 7.43
C VAL A 576 -21.63 0.36 6.57
N THR A 577 -22.72 -0.28 7.00
CA THR A 577 -23.37 -1.37 6.25
C THR A 577 -24.74 -0.94 5.71
N THR A 578 -25.34 0.09 6.30
CA THR A 578 -26.68 0.56 5.94
C THR A 578 -26.68 2.08 5.72
N LEU A 579 -27.28 2.53 4.63
CA LEU A 579 -27.40 3.92 4.23
C LEU A 579 -28.85 4.37 4.23
N ASP A 580 -29.11 5.43 4.99
CA ASP A 580 -30.31 6.22 4.79
C ASP A 580 -30.01 7.35 3.81
N VAL A 581 -30.88 7.53 2.82
CA VAL A 581 -30.77 8.60 1.81
C VAL A 581 -31.94 9.57 1.98
N THR A 582 -31.64 10.85 1.85
CA THR A 582 -32.58 11.97 1.93
C THR A 582 -32.07 13.10 1.02
N GLY A 583 -32.91 14.07 0.63
CA GLY A 583 -32.43 15.21 -0.17
C GLY A 583 -33.43 15.75 -1.19
N ILE A 584 -32.93 16.52 -2.15
CA ILE A 584 -33.74 17.17 -3.18
C ILE A 584 -33.43 16.59 -4.57
N ALA A 585 -34.40 16.67 -5.48
CA ALA A 585 -34.40 16.03 -6.79
C ALA A 585 -34.43 14.49 -6.69
N THR A 586 -35.52 13.97 -6.12
CA THR A 586 -35.84 12.52 -6.02
C THR A 586 -35.63 11.77 -7.34
N ASP A 587 -35.98 12.40 -8.46
CA ASP A 587 -35.91 11.85 -9.81
C ASP A 587 -34.50 11.84 -10.42
N TYR A 588 -33.56 12.59 -9.84
CA TYR A 588 -32.20 12.78 -10.35
C TYR A 588 -31.17 12.38 -9.28
N CYS A 589 -30.61 13.35 -8.55
CA CYS A 589 -29.45 13.13 -7.68
C CYS A 589 -29.71 12.15 -6.54
N VAL A 590 -30.90 12.19 -5.92
CA VAL A 590 -31.29 11.23 -4.87
C VAL A 590 -31.40 9.83 -5.44
N ARG A 591 -32.04 9.66 -6.60
CA ARG A 591 -32.13 8.38 -7.31
C ARG A 591 -30.75 7.84 -7.66
N ALA A 592 -29.89 8.65 -8.29
CA ALA A 592 -28.54 8.24 -8.68
C ALA A 592 -27.71 7.82 -7.45
N THR A 593 -27.76 8.61 -6.38
CA THR A 593 -27.06 8.30 -5.12
C THR A 593 -27.54 6.99 -4.50
N ALA A 594 -28.86 6.75 -4.47
CA ALA A 594 -29.41 5.53 -3.88
C ALA A 594 -29.08 4.27 -4.72
N LEU A 595 -29.09 4.39 -6.05
CA LEU A 595 -28.73 3.30 -6.96
C LEU A 595 -27.24 2.97 -6.88
N ASP A 596 -26.37 3.97 -6.90
CA ASP A 596 -24.92 3.76 -6.76
C ASP A 596 -24.57 3.20 -5.38
N ALA A 597 -25.27 3.63 -4.33
CA ALA A 597 -25.14 3.04 -3.01
C ALA A 597 -25.48 1.54 -2.99
N ARG A 598 -26.53 1.12 -3.72
CA ARG A 598 -26.87 -0.31 -3.87
C ARG A 598 -25.82 -1.06 -4.68
N GLU A 599 -25.36 -0.48 -5.78
CA GLU A 599 -24.29 -1.07 -6.61
C GLU A 599 -22.97 -1.21 -5.83
N ALA A 600 -22.68 -0.24 -4.94
CA ALA A 600 -21.53 -0.26 -4.04
C ALA A 600 -21.67 -1.26 -2.88
N GLY A 601 -22.82 -1.94 -2.75
CA GLY A 601 -23.06 -3.07 -1.85
C GLY A 601 -23.66 -2.71 -0.49
N PHE A 602 -24.19 -1.50 -0.29
CA PHE A 602 -24.81 -1.11 0.97
C PHE A 602 -26.30 -1.51 1.02
N ASP A 603 -26.83 -1.77 2.21
CA ASP A 603 -28.29 -1.79 2.42
C ASP A 603 -28.82 -0.36 2.41
N VAL A 604 -29.71 -0.02 1.50
CA VAL A 604 -30.13 1.37 1.28
C VAL A 604 -31.60 1.54 1.59
N ARG A 605 -31.94 2.58 2.34
CA ARG A 605 -33.29 3.02 2.61
C ARG A 605 -33.46 4.48 2.23
N LEU A 606 -34.49 4.79 1.47
CA LEU A 606 -34.91 6.16 1.21
C LEU A 606 -35.88 6.60 2.32
N LEU A 607 -35.54 7.66 3.05
CA LEU A 607 -36.34 8.10 4.20
C LEU A 607 -37.63 8.79 3.76
N ALA A 608 -38.78 8.18 4.07
CA ALA A 608 -40.10 8.69 3.73
C ALA A 608 -40.31 10.12 4.24
N GLY A 609 -40.83 10.99 3.36
CA GLY A 609 -41.10 12.38 3.69
C GLY A 609 -39.86 13.25 3.87
N LEU A 610 -38.66 12.72 3.69
CA LEU A 610 -37.41 13.49 3.71
C LEU A 610 -36.79 13.59 2.31
N HIS A 611 -37.61 13.59 1.27
CA HIS A 611 -37.14 13.89 -0.08
C HIS A 611 -38.22 14.64 -0.87
N ALA A 612 -37.76 15.48 -1.81
CA ALA A 612 -38.63 16.18 -2.77
C ALA A 612 -38.13 15.89 -4.19
N GLY A 613 -39.03 15.75 -5.15
CA GLY A 613 -38.66 15.49 -6.54
C GLY A 613 -39.25 16.54 -7.48
N VAL A 614 -38.63 16.66 -8.66
CA VAL A 614 -38.88 17.77 -9.59
C VAL A 614 -40.30 17.70 -10.16
N ALA A 615 -40.78 16.50 -10.52
CA ALA A 615 -42.14 16.32 -11.03
C ALA A 615 -42.76 15.01 -10.52
N PRO A 616 -44.08 14.97 -10.24
CA PRO A 616 -44.73 13.79 -9.68
C PRO A 616 -44.54 12.50 -10.49
N GLU A 617 -44.60 12.59 -11.83
CA GLU A 617 -44.48 11.42 -12.70
C GLU A 617 -43.04 10.86 -12.73
N THR A 618 -42.04 11.72 -12.85
CA THR A 618 -40.62 11.31 -12.84
C THR A 618 -40.18 10.81 -11.48
N SER A 619 -40.68 11.44 -10.41
CA SER A 619 -40.45 10.99 -9.04
C SER A 619 -41.05 9.60 -8.78
N ALA A 620 -42.27 9.34 -9.25
CA ALA A 620 -42.88 8.01 -9.14
C ALA A 620 -42.06 6.95 -9.87
N ALA A 621 -41.61 7.24 -11.10
CA ALA A 621 -40.76 6.33 -11.86
C ALA A 621 -39.42 6.05 -11.17
N ALA A 622 -38.79 7.08 -10.59
CA ALA A 622 -37.56 6.95 -9.83
C ALA A 622 -37.70 6.08 -8.57
N LEU A 623 -38.82 6.23 -7.85
CA LEU A 623 -39.14 5.39 -6.69
C LEU A 623 -39.37 3.93 -7.07
N ASP A 624 -40.05 3.66 -8.19
CA ASP A 624 -40.23 2.31 -8.72
C ASP A 624 -38.89 1.66 -9.13
N GLU A 625 -38.00 2.43 -9.73
CA GLU A 625 -36.67 1.96 -10.12
C GLU A 625 -35.78 1.65 -8.91
N MET A 626 -35.70 2.57 -7.93
CA MET A 626 -34.96 2.34 -6.69
C MET A 626 -35.47 1.09 -5.96
N ALA A 627 -36.79 0.93 -5.85
CA ALA A 627 -37.38 -0.27 -5.26
C ALA A 627 -37.00 -1.55 -6.04
N SER A 628 -36.97 -1.48 -7.37
CA SER A 628 -36.56 -2.60 -8.23
C SER A 628 -35.08 -2.97 -8.07
N ALA A 629 -34.22 -2.00 -7.75
CA ALA A 629 -32.81 -2.20 -7.42
C ALA A 629 -32.56 -2.65 -5.97
N GLY A 630 -33.62 -2.84 -5.18
CA GLY A 630 -33.54 -3.32 -3.80
C GLY A 630 -33.28 -2.23 -2.77
N VAL A 631 -33.54 -0.96 -3.08
CA VAL A 631 -33.64 0.12 -2.09
C VAL A 631 -34.96 -0.04 -1.32
N GLU A 632 -34.93 0.05 0.01
CA GLU A 632 -36.14 0.14 0.81
C GLU A 632 -36.77 1.53 0.61
N VAL A 633 -37.82 1.58 -0.19
CA VAL A 633 -38.60 2.80 -0.45
C VAL A 633 -39.91 2.74 0.33
N GLN A 634 -40.07 3.63 1.31
CA GLN A 634 -41.33 3.77 2.04
C GLN A 634 -42.21 4.82 1.33
N ARG A 635 -43.35 4.37 0.80
CA ARG A 635 -44.29 5.17 0.00
C ARG A 635 -45.32 5.91 0.82
#